data_AF-A0A1V5VIK8-F1
#
_entry.id   AF-A0A1V5VIK8-F1
#
_cell.length_a   1.000
_cell.length_b   1.000
_cell.length_c   1.000
_cell.angle_alpha   90.00
_cell.angle_beta   90.00
_cell.angle_gamma   90.00
#
_symmetry.space_group_name_H-M   'P 1'
#
loop_
_entity.id
_entity.type
_entity.pdbx_description
1 polymer ?
#
loop_
_entity_poly.entity_id
_entity_poly.type
_entity_poly.pdbx_seq_one_letter_code
_entity_poly.pdbx_strand_id
1 'polypeptide(L)'
;MDTINTSGRRKTAIARIYMKPGNGNIIVNGRNYKEYFTTGTLQYIVNQAFSIAKVEGQYDVKVNLTGGGITGQAEALRLAISKALCEINAEHRPALKAEGLMRRDPRMVERKKPGRPKARKRFQFSKR
;
A
#
# COMPACT_ATOMS: atom_id res chain seq x y z
N MET A 1 14.45 -17.72 -13.55
CA MET A 1 13.76 -17.41 -12.28
C MET A 1 12.83 -16.24 -12.54
N ASP A 2 11.54 -16.53 -12.60
CA ASP A 2 10.55 -15.55 -13.01
C ASP A 2 10.41 -14.47 -11.93
N THR A 3 10.50 -13.21 -12.36
CA THR A 3 10.31 -12.06 -11.49
C THR A 3 8.85 -11.69 -11.54
N ILE A 4 8.17 -11.76 -10.39
CA ILE A 4 6.74 -11.46 -10.33
C ILE A 4 6.57 -9.95 -10.24
N ASN A 5 5.81 -9.39 -11.18
CA ASN A 5 5.55 -7.96 -11.27
C ASN A 5 4.08 -7.67 -10.98
N THR A 6 3.84 -6.94 -9.90
CA THR A 6 2.48 -6.50 -9.56
C THR A 6 2.44 -5.03 -9.19
N SER A 7 1.21 -4.50 -9.08
CA SER A 7 1.00 -3.12 -8.69
C SER A 7 -0.12 -2.93 -7.68
N GLY A 8 0.10 -1.95 -6.80
CA GLY A 8 -0.84 -1.49 -5.79
C GLY A 8 -1.06 0.00 -5.92
N ARG A 9 -2.27 0.46 -5.57
CA ARG A 9 -2.64 1.88 -5.66
C ARG A 9 -3.45 2.28 -4.44
N ARG A 10 -3.13 3.44 -3.87
CA ARG A 10 -3.90 4.02 -2.77
C ARG A 10 -3.89 5.52 -2.87
N LYS A 11 -5.08 6.12 -2.83
CA LYS A 11 -5.27 7.53 -3.18
C LYS A 11 -4.60 7.84 -4.53
N THR A 12 -3.64 8.75 -4.55
CA THR A 12 -2.81 9.11 -5.71
C THR A 12 -1.47 8.37 -5.74
N ALA A 13 -1.15 7.54 -4.74
CA ALA A 13 0.07 6.77 -4.68
C ALA A 13 -0.02 5.49 -5.51
N ILE A 14 1.07 5.19 -6.22
CA ILE A 14 1.23 4.02 -7.08
C ILE A 14 2.50 3.29 -6.65
N ALA A 15 2.36 2.00 -6.37
CA ALA A 15 3.45 1.09 -6.08
C ALA A 15 3.56 0.06 -7.21
N ARG A 16 4.75 -0.06 -7.80
CA ARG A 16 5.11 -1.14 -8.73
C ARG A 16 6.19 -1.97 -8.07
N ILE A 17 5.99 -3.28 -7.98
CA ILE A 17 6.91 -4.16 -7.28
C ILE A 17 7.43 -5.25 -8.19
N TYR A 18 8.66 -5.66 -7.91
CA TYR A 18 9.29 -6.83 -8.47
C TYR A 18 9.68 -7.73 -7.31
N MET A 19 9.03 -8.89 -7.22
CA MET A 19 9.23 -9.86 -6.14
C MET A 19 10.01 -11.07 -6.66
N LYS A 20 10.95 -11.55 -5.84
CA LYS A 20 11.75 -12.75 -6.08
C LYS A 20 11.90 -13.53 -4.78
N PRO A 21 12.06 -14.86 -4.81
CA PRO A 21 12.47 -15.61 -3.63
C PRO A 21 13.87 -15.15 -3.19
N GLY A 22 14.08 -14.97 -1.88
CA GLY A 22 15.29 -14.39 -1.34
C GLY A 22 15.31 -14.31 0.19
N ASN A 23 16.04 -13.33 0.74
CA ASN A 23 16.35 -13.22 2.17
C ASN A 23 15.47 -12.22 2.93
N GLY A 24 14.40 -11.71 2.32
CA GLY A 24 13.50 -10.75 2.96
C GLY A 24 13.89 -9.27 2.76
N ASN A 25 14.75 -8.98 1.80
CA ASN A 25 15.23 -7.62 1.56
C ASN A 25 14.20 -6.79 0.80
N ILE A 26 13.68 -5.73 1.45
CA ILE A 26 12.75 -4.78 0.83
C ILE A 26 13.50 -3.48 0.52
N ILE A 27 13.66 -3.19 -0.78
CA ILE A 27 14.30 -1.98 -1.30
C ILE A 27 13.24 -1.08 -1.94
N VAL A 28 13.13 0.15 -1.44
CA VAL A 28 12.17 1.15 -1.89
C VAL A 28 12.92 2.31 -2.54
N ASN A 29 12.72 2.53 -3.85
CA ASN A 29 13.37 3.61 -4.61
C ASN A 29 14.90 3.68 -4.40
N GLY A 30 15.56 2.52 -4.26
CA GLY A 30 17.01 2.42 -4.05
C GLY A 30 17.48 2.61 -2.59
N ARG A 31 16.56 2.76 -1.63
CA ARG A 31 16.86 2.86 -0.20
C ARG A 31 16.25 1.69 0.59
N ASN A 32 16.72 1.44 1.80
CA ASN A 32 16.10 0.43 2.67
C ASN A 32 14.68 0.88 3.06
N TYR A 33 13.71 -0.04 3.11
CA TYR A 33 12.34 0.30 3.50
C TYR A 33 12.25 0.92 4.91
N LYS A 34 13.16 0.56 5.83
CA LYS A 34 13.21 1.14 7.19
C LYS A 34 13.63 2.62 7.18
N GLU A 35 14.49 3.00 6.23
CA GLU A 35 14.91 4.39 6.04
C GLU A 35 13.83 5.20 5.31
N TYR A 36 13.13 4.57 4.37
CA TYR A 36 12.05 5.23 3.62
C TYR A 36 10.81 5.46 4.50
N PHE A 37 10.42 4.45 5.27
CA PHE A 37 9.32 4.51 6.22
C PHE A 37 9.86 4.63 7.64
N THR A 38 10.09 5.85 8.09
CA THR A 38 10.69 6.13 9.40
C THR A 38 9.82 5.72 10.58
N THR A 39 8.49 5.72 10.42
CA THR A 39 7.54 5.39 11.48
C THR A 39 7.31 3.88 11.58
N GLY A 40 7.42 3.31 12.78
CA GLY A 40 7.18 1.87 13.01
C GLY A 40 5.81 1.38 12.56
N THR A 41 4.77 2.21 12.70
CA THR A 41 3.41 1.89 12.21
C THR A 41 3.38 1.66 10.69
N LEU A 42 4.17 2.42 9.92
CA LEU A 42 4.23 2.27 8.46
C LEU A 42 5.00 1.02 8.06
N GLN A 43 6.08 0.70 8.79
CA GLN A 43 6.82 -0.54 8.61
C GLN A 43 5.93 -1.76 8.89
N TYR A 44 5.13 -1.70 9.95
CA TYR A 44 4.13 -2.73 10.27
C TYR A 44 3.13 -2.93 9.13
N ILE A 45 2.58 -1.85 8.56
CA ILE A 45 1.63 -1.94 7.42
C ILE A 45 2.25 -2.65 6.21
N VAL A 46 3.53 -2.41 5.91
CA VAL A 46 4.22 -3.07 4.80
C VAL A 46 4.42 -4.56 5.09
N ASN A 47 4.82 -4.90 6.31
CA ASN A 47 5.10 -6.29 6.71
C ASN A 47 3.84 -7.13 6.95
N GLN A 48 2.70 -6.49 7.21
CA GLN A 48 1.42 -7.15 7.53
C GLN A 48 1.05 -8.28 6.56
N ALA A 49 1.26 -8.09 5.25
CA ALA A 49 0.94 -9.09 4.25
C ALA A 49 1.82 -10.36 4.37
N PHE A 50 3.10 -10.20 4.73
CA PHE A 50 4.00 -11.33 4.96
C PHE A 50 3.66 -12.08 6.24
N SER A 51 3.31 -11.36 7.30
CA SER A 51 2.91 -11.96 8.59
C SER A 51 1.67 -12.83 8.46
N ILE A 52 0.63 -12.36 7.75
CA ILE A 52 -0.61 -13.14 7.54
C ILE A 52 -0.36 -14.37 6.69
N ALA A 53 0.46 -14.25 5.65
CA ALA A 53 0.83 -15.37 4.80
C ALA A 53 1.88 -16.31 5.44
N LYS A 54 2.43 -15.98 6.62
CA LYS A 54 3.48 -16.72 7.33
C LYS A 54 4.74 -16.97 6.49
N VAL A 55 5.08 -16.01 5.63
CA VAL A 55 6.24 -16.09 4.71
C VAL A 55 7.22 -14.94 4.94
N GLU A 56 7.37 -14.54 6.19
CA GLU A 56 8.35 -13.52 6.59
C GLU A 56 9.77 -13.98 6.25
N GLY A 57 10.56 -13.10 5.64
CA GLY A 57 11.96 -13.37 5.31
C GLY A 57 12.21 -14.25 4.08
N GLN A 58 11.17 -14.70 3.37
CA GLN A 58 11.33 -15.62 2.23
C GLN A 58 11.47 -14.93 0.86
N TYR A 59 11.12 -13.64 0.77
CA TYR A 59 11.03 -12.92 -0.50
C TYR A 59 11.75 -11.59 -0.47
N ASP A 60 12.55 -11.33 -1.50
CA ASP A 60 13.12 -10.03 -1.77
C ASP A 60 12.16 -9.20 -2.64
N VAL A 61 12.00 -7.92 -2.29
CA VAL A 61 11.09 -7.00 -2.97
C VAL A 61 11.81 -5.74 -3.38
N LYS A 62 11.83 -5.46 -4.69
CA LYS A 62 12.25 -4.17 -5.24
C LYS A 62 11.02 -3.36 -5.63
N VAL A 63 10.92 -2.15 -5.11
CA VAL A 63 9.72 -1.32 -5.24
C VAL A 63 10.06 0.03 -5.85
N ASN A 64 9.26 0.43 -6.84
CA ASN A 64 9.19 1.81 -7.32
C ASN A 64 7.89 2.45 -6.81
N LEU A 65 8.01 3.43 -5.90
CA LEU A 65 6.91 4.19 -5.32
C LEU A 65 6.87 5.60 -5.88
N THR A 66 5.69 6.04 -6.32
CA THR A 66 5.46 7.39 -6.85
C THR A 66 4.10 7.94 -6.44
N GLY A 67 4.00 9.27 -6.28
CA GLY A 67 2.75 9.99 -6.00
C GLY A 67 2.25 9.87 -4.56
N GLY A 68 1.31 10.76 -4.19
CA GLY A 68 0.69 10.79 -2.87
C GLY A 68 1.67 11.16 -1.75
N GLY A 69 1.42 10.65 -0.55
CA GLY A 69 2.31 10.80 0.62
C GLY A 69 2.66 9.45 1.23
N ILE A 70 3.57 9.45 2.20
CA ILE A 70 4.18 8.23 2.79
C ILE A 70 3.17 7.20 3.29
N THR A 71 2.06 7.64 3.89
CA THR A 71 1.00 6.76 4.41
C THR A 71 0.27 6.02 3.28
N GLY A 72 -0.13 6.77 2.24
CA GLY A 72 -0.76 6.18 1.05
C GLY A 72 0.20 5.28 0.28
N GLN A 73 1.48 5.61 0.26
CA GLN A 73 2.51 4.77 -0.38
C GLN A 73 2.73 3.44 0.35
N ALA A 74 2.76 3.43 1.68
CA ALA A 74 2.86 2.19 2.47
C ALA A 74 1.65 1.27 2.23
N GLU A 75 0.43 1.81 2.24
CA GLU A 75 -0.79 1.05 1.94
C GLU A 75 -0.84 0.56 0.49
N ALA A 76 -0.33 1.35 -0.47
CA ALA A 76 -0.22 0.93 -1.86
C ALA A 76 0.78 -0.22 -2.02
N LEU A 77 1.91 -0.15 -1.33
CA LEU A 77 2.92 -1.21 -1.31
C LEU A 77 2.35 -2.51 -0.72
N ARG A 78 1.64 -2.42 0.41
CA ARG A 78 0.96 -3.57 1.01
C ARG A 78 0.05 -4.29 0.02
N LEU A 79 -0.79 -3.55 -0.72
CA LEU A 79 -1.68 -4.12 -1.73
C LEU A 79 -0.91 -4.80 -2.87
N ALA A 80 0.23 -4.23 -3.28
CA ALA A 80 1.07 -4.84 -4.30
C ALA A 80 1.66 -6.17 -3.80
N ILE A 81 2.20 -6.20 -2.58
CA ILE A 81 2.77 -7.40 -1.95
C ILE A 81 1.71 -8.49 -1.84
N SER A 82 0.50 -8.18 -1.36
CA SER A 82 -0.59 -9.15 -1.26
C SER A 82 -0.95 -9.77 -2.62
N LYS A 83 -0.93 -8.97 -3.71
CA LYS A 83 -1.16 -9.51 -5.06
C LYS A 83 -0.03 -10.43 -5.52
N ALA A 84 1.22 -10.04 -5.30
CA ALA A 84 2.36 -10.89 -5.66
C ALA A 84 2.34 -12.23 -4.91
N LEU A 85 2.01 -12.22 -3.61
CA LEU A 85 1.86 -13.46 -2.84
C LEU A 85 0.76 -14.37 -3.41
N CYS A 86 -0.37 -13.81 -3.86
CA CYS A 86 -1.41 -14.59 -4.52
C CYS A 86 -1.01 -15.12 -5.91
N GLU A 87 -0.12 -14.43 -6.63
CA GLU A 87 0.42 -14.91 -7.90
C GLU A 87 1.43 -16.05 -7.71
N ILE A 88 2.17 -16.04 -6.59
CA ILE A 88 3.08 -17.14 -6.21
C ILE A 88 2.27 -18.38 -5.81
N ASN A 89 1.34 -18.21 -4.85
CA ASN A 89 0.48 -19.29 -4.39
C ASN A 89 -0.94 -18.77 -4.12
N ALA A 90 -1.90 -19.34 -4.86
CA ALA A 90 -3.32 -18.99 -4.76
C ALA A 90 -3.91 -19.32 -3.38
N GLU A 91 -3.31 -20.23 -2.61
CA GLU A 91 -3.74 -20.63 -1.26
C GLU A 91 -3.64 -19.49 -0.24
N HIS A 92 -2.83 -18.46 -0.48
CA HIS A 92 -2.74 -17.30 0.41
C HIS A 92 -3.95 -16.37 0.29
N ARG A 93 -4.75 -16.50 -0.79
CA ARG A 93 -5.86 -15.60 -1.09
C ARG A 93 -6.96 -15.57 -0.02
N PRO A 94 -7.44 -16.70 0.54
CA PRO A 94 -8.48 -16.69 1.57
C PRO A 94 -8.05 -15.94 2.83
N ALA A 95 -6.83 -16.20 3.33
CA ALA A 95 -6.27 -15.54 4.51
C ALA A 95 -6.12 -14.02 4.29
N LEU A 96 -5.54 -13.60 3.15
CA LEU A 96 -5.36 -12.19 2.82
C LEU A 96 -6.69 -11.46 2.55
N LYS A 97 -7.70 -12.17 2.04
CA LYS A 97 -9.03 -11.62 1.79
C LYS A 97 -9.83 -11.45 3.08
N ALA A 98 -9.70 -12.37 4.05
CA ALA A 98 -10.33 -12.25 5.36
C ALA A 98 -9.89 -10.97 6.08
N GLU A 99 -8.60 -10.64 6.00
CA GLU A 99 -8.01 -9.41 6.54
C GLU A 99 -8.22 -8.17 5.65
N GLY A 100 -8.95 -8.30 4.54
CA GLY A 100 -9.30 -7.17 3.66
C GLY A 100 -8.14 -6.59 2.85
N LEU A 101 -6.96 -7.24 2.80
CA LEU A 101 -5.74 -6.68 2.19
C LEU A 101 -5.75 -6.71 0.65
N MET A 102 -6.59 -7.54 0.06
CA MET A 102 -6.70 -7.68 -1.40
C MET A 102 -7.57 -6.60 -2.06
N ARG A 103 -8.38 -5.88 -1.29
CA ARG A 103 -9.29 -4.86 -1.82
C ARG A 103 -8.58 -3.52 -1.91
N ARG A 104 -8.59 -2.91 -3.10
CA ARG A 104 -8.20 -1.50 -3.24
C ARG A 104 -9.20 -0.62 -2.50
N ASP A 105 -8.73 0.22 -1.59
CA ASP A 105 -9.58 1.22 -0.93
C ASP A 105 -9.97 2.32 -1.95
N PRO A 106 -11.27 2.48 -2.27
CA PRO A 106 -11.75 3.43 -3.27
C PRO A 106 -11.80 4.88 -2.78
N ARG A 107 -11.62 5.14 -1.48
CA ARG A 107 -11.75 6.48 -0.90
C ARG A 107 -10.70 7.43 -1.49
N MET A 108 -11.19 8.55 -2.01
CA MET A 108 -10.42 9.64 -2.60
C MET A 108 -10.85 10.98 -2.00
N VAL A 109 -10.04 12.02 -2.22
CA VAL A 109 -10.41 13.38 -1.82
C VAL A 109 -11.65 13.81 -2.58
N GLU A 110 -12.72 14.16 -1.86
CA GLU A 110 -13.94 14.67 -2.47
C GLU A 110 -13.69 16.05 -3.11
N ARG A 111 -14.22 16.26 -4.31
CA ARG A 111 -14.11 17.54 -5.03
C ARG A 111 -14.74 18.68 -4.22
N LYS A 112 -14.12 19.86 -4.27
CA LYS A 112 -14.72 21.10 -3.74
C LYS A 112 -15.94 21.51 -4.59
N LYS A 113 -17.09 21.73 -3.95
CA LYS A 113 -18.30 22.26 -4.59
C LYS A 113 -18.25 23.80 -4.62
N PRO A 114 -18.74 24.47 -5.68
CA PRO A 114 -18.81 25.93 -5.70
C PRO A 114 -19.71 26.45 -4.57
N GLY A 115 -19.42 27.66 -4.08
CA GLY A 115 -20.18 28.26 -2.96
C GLY A 115 -19.91 27.64 -1.59
N ARG A 116 -18.84 26.83 -1.42
CA ARG A 116 -18.46 26.24 -0.12
C ARG A 116 -16.97 26.47 0.19
N PRO A 117 -16.57 26.70 1.47
CA PRO A 117 -15.16 26.81 1.87
C PRO A 117 -14.32 25.56 1.57
N LYS A 118 -14.89 24.37 1.82
CA LYS A 118 -14.27 23.05 1.57
C LYS A 118 -15.30 22.11 0.95
N ALA A 119 -14.93 20.85 0.66
CA ALA A 119 -15.82 19.87 0.04
C ALA A 119 -17.21 19.78 0.71
N ARG A 120 -17.26 19.77 2.05
CA ARG A 120 -18.52 19.69 2.83
C ARG A 120 -18.78 20.86 3.77
N LYS A 121 -17.74 21.63 4.16
CA LYS A 121 -17.88 22.75 5.11
C LYS A 121 -18.84 23.80 4.54
N ARG A 122 -19.74 24.32 5.38
CA ARG A 122 -20.59 25.48 5.06
C ARG A 122 -20.03 26.73 5.73
N PHE A 123 -20.36 27.90 5.19
CA PHE A 123 -20.10 29.16 5.88
C PHE A 123 -20.94 29.23 7.16
N GLN A 124 -20.40 29.84 8.20
CA GLN A 124 -21.19 30.18 9.39
C GLN A 124 -22.19 31.28 8.99
N PHE A 125 -23.46 31.11 9.37
CA PHE A 125 -24.52 32.07 9.10
C PHE A 125 -25.00 32.65 10.43
N SER A 126 -25.09 33.98 10.54
CA SER A 126 -25.79 34.63 11.65
C SER A 126 -27.22 34.88 11.22
N LYS A 127 -28.18 34.48 12.06
CA LYS A 127 -29.58 34.90 11.90
C LYS A 127 -29.71 36.38 12.23
N ARG A 128 -30.71 37.03 11.64
CA ARG A 128 -31.13 38.40 11.94
C ARG A 128 -32.42 38.34 12.75
#